data_AF-A0A969HHE5-F1
#
_entry.id   AF-A0A969HHE5-F1
#
_cell.length_a   1.000
_cell.length_b   1.000
_cell.length_c   1.000
_cell.angle_alpha   90.00
_cell.angle_beta   90.00
_cell.angle_gamma   90.00
#
_symmetry.space_group_name_H-M   'P 1'
#
loop_
_entity.id
_entity.type
_entity.pdbx_description
1 polymer ?
#
loop_
_entity_poly.entity_id
_entity_poly.type
_entity_poly.pdbx_seq_one_letter_code
_entity_poly.pdbx_strand_id
1 'polypeptide(L)'
;MQDPKHVFEKEVQALNHAKSVLREKNNSLEKLAKEYEMLSKDYEKLLGDARVITNISDRLQNRLNKANDELNRANRDLQSSSAEINRKNDLLQNTIDELTKARVSKKATTIVLMAAILLFLVSEVFWSLSWILISTRFYYQYCHQRLYRITAQAH
;
A
#
# COMPACT_ATOMS: atom_id res chain seq x y z
N MET A 1 22.13 -17.93 27.90
CA MET A 1 22.83 -16.73 28.44
C MET A 1 23.40 -17.15 29.77
N GLN A 2 24.71 -17.41 29.87
CA GLN A 2 25.34 -17.77 31.15
C GLN A 2 25.43 -16.50 32.03
N ASP A 3 25.17 -16.65 33.33
CA ASP A 3 25.21 -15.56 34.32
C ASP A 3 26.61 -14.89 34.33
N PRO A 4 26.71 -13.55 34.19
CA PRO A 4 27.99 -12.83 34.19
C PRO A 4 28.86 -13.07 35.44
N LYS A 5 28.27 -13.52 36.57
CA LYS A 5 29.03 -13.85 37.78
C LYS A 5 29.97 -15.07 37.63
N HIS A 6 29.67 -16.01 36.74
CA HIS A 6 30.46 -17.24 36.57
C HIS A 6 31.58 -17.11 35.52
N VAL A 7 31.61 -16.03 34.74
CA VAL A 7 32.57 -15.87 33.61
C VAL A 7 34.01 -15.70 34.11
N PHE A 8 34.19 -15.15 35.32
CA PHE A 8 35.52 -14.82 35.88
C PHE A 8 35.87 -15.59 37.17
N GLU A 9 35.19 -16.69 37.46
CA GLU A 9 35.42 -17.42 38.73
C GLU A 9 36.85 -17.92 38.88
N LYS A 10 37.49 -18.35 37.79
CA LYS A 10 38.87 -18.86 37.81
C LYS A 10 39.86 -17.74 38.06
N GLU A 11 39.64 -16.58 37.47
CA GLU A 11 40.46 -15.38 37.60
C GLU A 11 40.33 -14.79 39.00
N VAL A 12 39.12 -14.81 39.57
CA VAL A 12 38.86 -14.43 40.96
C VAL A 12 39.55 -15.40 41.93
N GLN A 13 39.53 -16.71 41.64
CA GLN A 13 40.26 -17.71 42.42
C GLN A 13 41.79 -17.50 42.35
N ALA A 14 42.35 -17.29 41.16
CA ALA A 14 43.77 -17.00 40.97
C ALA A 14 44.20 -15.72 41.72
N LEU A 15 43.37 -14.67 41.68
CA LEU A 15 43.61 -13.44 42.42
C LEU A 15 43.57 -13.64 43.94
N ASN A 16 42.60 -14.42 44.44
CA ASN A 16 42.49 -14.72 45.86
C ASN A 16 43.64 -15.60 46.35
N HIS A 17 44.12 -16.53 45.52
CA HIS A 17 45.31 -17.35 45.77
C HIS A 17 46.59 -16.49 45.82
N ALA A 18 46.79 -15.59 44.86
CA ALA A 18 47.92 -14.67 44.90
C ALA A 18 47.89 -13.76 46.15
N LYS A 19 46.70 -13.31 46.57
CA LYS A 19 46.51 -12.53 47.80
C LYS A 19 46.78 -13.33 49.08
N SER A 20 46.47 -14.63 49.12
CA SER A 20 46.76 -15.47 50.29
C SER A 20 48.26 -15.74 50.41
N VAL A 21 48.95 -16.00 49.28
CA VAL A 21 50.41 -16.15 49.23
C VAL A 21 51.10 -14.87 49.72
N LEU A 22 50.64 -13.67 49.34
CA LEU A 22 51.20 -12.40 49.82
C LEU A 22 51.01 -12.17 51.33
N ARG A 23 50.00 -12.79 51.96
CA ARG A 23 49.72 -12.64 53.40
C ARG A 23 50.56 -13.59 54.27
N GLU A 24 51.07 -14.68 53.69
CA GLU A 24 51.96 -15.60 54.38
C GLU A 24 53.37 -14.98 54.54
N LYS A 25 53.78 -14.69 55.78
CA LYS A 25 55.07 -14.04 56.11
C LYS A 25 56.32 -14.92 55.91
N ASN A 26 56.16 -16.24 55.72
CA ASN A 26 57.25 -17.23 55.65
C ASN A 26 57.34 -17.94 54.28
N ASN A 27 57.18 -17.21 53.18
CA ASN A 27 57.37 -17.79 51.86
C ASN A 27 58.85 -17.82 51.45
N SER A 28 59.31 -18.98 51.00
CA SER A 28 60.59 -19.11 50.30
C SER A 28 60.58 -18.26 49.02
N LEU A 29 61.72 -17.62 48.72
CA LEU A 29 61.91 -16.82 47.50
C LEU A 29 61.57 -17.63 46.22
N GLU A 30 61.87 -18.93 46.24
CA GLU A 30 61.59 -19.84 45.11
C GLU A 30 60.09 -20.10 44.92
N LYS A 31 59.33 -20.21 46.02
CA LYS A 31 57.87 -20.34 45.98
C LYS A 31 57.23 -19.06 45.44
N LEU A 32 57.74 -17.90 45.86
CA LEU A 32 57.24 -16.61 45.38
C LEU A 32 57.49 -16.41 43.89
N ALA A 33 58.66 -16.81 43.39
CA ALA A 33 58.99 -16.74 41.97
C ALA A 33 58.04 -17.61 41.12
N LYS A 34 57.73 -18.84 41.57
CA LYS A 34 56.78 -19.73 40.88
C LYS A 34 55.35 -19.18 40.87
N GLU A 35 54.89 -18.63 41.99
CA GLU A 35 53.55 -18.03 42.08
C GLU A 35 53.42 -16.79 41.18
N TYR A 36 54.48 -15.98 41.09
CA TYR A 36 54.52 -14.84 40.16
C TYR A 36 54.53 -15.30 38.69
N GLU A 37 55.27 -16.35 38.36
CA GLU A 37 55.26 -16.94 37.00
C GLU A 37 53.87 -17.46 36.63
N MET A 38 53.18 -18.13 37.57
CA MET A 38 51.82 -18.64 37.36
C MET A 38 50.83 -17.49 37.15
N LEU A 39 50.89 -16.47 38.00
CA LEU A 39 50.06 -15.27 37.88
C LEU A 39 50.30 -14.54 36.55
N SER A 40 51.56 -14.46 36.10
CA SER A 40 51.90 -13.85 34.82
C SER A 40 51.27 -14.61 33.64
N LYS A 41 51.28 -15.95 33.67
CA LYS A 41 50.63 -16.78 32.64
C LYS A 41 49.11 -16.64 32.64
N ASP A 42 48.49 -16.60 33.81
CA ASP A 42 47.04 -16.40 33.93
C ASP A 42 46.62 -15.02 33.42
N TYR A 43 47.42 -13.98 33.69
CA TYR A 43 47.18 -12.63 33.18
C TYR A 43 47.37 -12.54 31.66
N GLU A 44 48.38 -13.21 31.10
CA GLU A 44 48.58 -13.29 29.66
C GLU A 44 47.37 -13.93 28.96
N LYS A 45 46.84 -15.01 29.53
CA LYS A 45 45.64 -15.67 29.03
C LYS A 45 44.42 -14.76 29.08
N LEU A 46 44.19 -14.09 30.21
CA LEU A 46 43.08 -13.15 30.37
C LEU A 46 43.14 -12.00 29.36
N LEU A 47 44.35 -11.50 29.09
CA LEU A 47 44.58 -10.44 28.10
C LEU A 47 44.31 -10.94 26.67
N GLY A 48 44.65 -12.19 26.38
CA GLY A 48 44.26 -12.89 25.15
C GLY A 48 42.75 -13.00 24.98
N ASP A 49 42.05 -13.45 26.02
CA ASP A 49 40.59 -13.59 26.01
C ASP A 49 39.89 -12.23 25.86
N ALA A 50 40.36 -11.19 26.55
CA ALA A 50 39.86 -9.83 26.40
C ALA A 50 40.03 -9.31 24.96
N ARG A 51 41.18 -9.56 24.31
CA ARG A 51 41.40 -9.19 22.90
C ARG A 51 40.43 -9.92 21.97
N VAL A 52 40.15 -11.20 22.21
CA VAL A 52 39.16 -11.97 21.43
C VAL A 52 37.77 -11.37 21.59
N ILE A 53 37.36 -11.05 22.82
CA ILE A 53 36.05 -10.44 23.09
C ILE A 53 35.91 -9.09 22.37
N THR A 54 36.93 -8.22 22.44
CA THR A 54 36.92 -6.94 21.72
C THR A 54 36.77 -7.16 20.22
N ASN A 55 37.57 -8.04 19.63
CA ASN A 55 37.48 -8.35 18.19
C ASN A 55 36.11 -8.91 17.78
N ILE A 56 35.50 -9.75 18.61
CA ILE A 56 34.17 -10.29 18.37
C ILE A 56 33.11 -9.18 18.49
N SER A 57 33.23 -8.32 19.51
CA SER A 57 32.35 -7.17 19.71
C SER A 57 32.37 -6.23 18.50
N ASP A 58 33.56 -5.88 18.01
CA ASP A 58 33.73 -5.02 16.83
C ASP A 58 33.11 -5.66 15.57
N ARG A 59 33.30 -6.98 15.40
CA ARG A 59 32.68 -7.73 14.29
C ARG A 59 31.16 -7.76 14.40
N LEU A 60 30.61 -7.93 15.59
CA LEU A 60 29.17 -7.93 15.83
C LEU A 60 28.56 -6.55 15.60
N GLN A 61 29.19 -5.49 16.09
CA GLN A 61 28.77 -4.12 15.82
C GLN A 61 28.77 -3.83 14.32
N ASN A 62 29.81 -4.24 13.60
CA ASN A 62 29.86 -4.08 12.15
C ASN A 62 28.75 -4.87 11.42
N ARG A 63 28.43 -6.09 11.88
CA ARG A 63 27.31 -6.87 11.33
C ARG A 63 25.95 -6.23 11.63
N LEU A 64 25.78 -5.71 12.84
CA LEU A 64 24.57 -5.00 13.24
C LEU A 64 24.36 -3.75 12.39
N ASN A 65 25.42 -2.95 12.20
CA ASN A 65 25.37 -1.75 11.37
C ASN A 65 24.99 -2.09 9.92
N LYS A 66 25.61 -3.13 9.34
CA LYS A 66 25.27 -3.61 7.99
C LYS A 66 23.81 -4.08 7.89
N ALA A 67 23.35 -4.88 8.84
CA ALA A 67 21.96 -5.34 8.86
C ALA A 67 20.97 -4.17 9.01
N ASN A 68 21.30 -3.17 9.81
CA ASN A 68 20.49 -1.97 9.96
C ASN A 68 20.46 -1.14 8.66
N ASP A 69 21.59 -1.00 7.97
CA ASP A 69 21.66 -0.32 6.68
C ASP A 69 20.84 -1.07 5.61
N GLU A 70 20.92 -2.39 5.56
CA GLU A 70 20.11 -3.23 4.66
C GLU A 70 18.62 -3.11 4.96
N LEU A 71 18.24 -3.15 6.24
CA LEU A 71 16.85 -2.94 6.68
C LEU A 71 16.33 -1.56 6.25
N ASN A 72 17.14 -0.52 6.45
CA ASN A 72 16.79 0.84 6.07
C ASN A 72 16.61 0.98 4.55
N ARG A 73 17.45 0.32 3.75
CA ARG A 73 17.28 0.27 2.29
C ARG A 73 16.00 -0.44 1.90
N ALA A 74 15.77 -1.64 2.43
CA ALA A 74 14.56 -2.41 2.15
C ALA A 74 13.28 -1.64 2.54
N ASN A 75 13.31 -0.92 3.67
CA ASN A 75 12.17 -0.11 4.11
C ASN A 75 11.90 1.07 3.16
N ARG A 76 12.94 1.73 2.65
CA ARG A 76 12.81 2.78 1.63
C ARG A 76 12.25 2.24 0.32
N ASP A 77 12.69 1.07 -0.10
CA ASP A 77 12.20 0.41 -1.32
C ASP A 77 10.73 -0.03 -1.17
N LEU A 78 10.33 -0.50 0.01
CA LEU A 78 8.93 -0.80 0.30
C LEU A 78 8.06 0.46 0.28
N GLN A 79 8.53 1.56 0.85
CA GLN A 79 7.82 2.84 0.80
C GLN A 79 7.65 3.35 -0.63
N SER A 80 8.69 3.28 -1.46
CA SER A 80 8.61 3.73 -2.86
C SER A 80 7.65 2.85 -3.67
N SER A 81 7.72 1.53 -3.51
CA SER A 81 6.80 0.58 -4.14
C SER A 81 5.35 0.80 -3.71
N SER A 82 5.11 1.01 -2.40
CA SER A 82 3.77 1.32 -1.88
C SER A 82 3.21 2.62 -2.46
N ALA A 83 4.04 3.66 -2.59
CA ALA A 83 3.64 4.92 -3.22
C ALA A 83 3.27 4.72 -4.70
N GLU A 84 4.01 3.88 -5.44
CA GLU A 84 3.70 3.57 -6.83
C GLU A 84 2.39 2.78 -6.97
N ILE A 85 2.16 1.79 -6.11
CA ILE A 85 0.91 1.01 -6.07
C ILE A 85 -0.28 1.93 -5.81
N ASN A 86 -0.16 2.86 -4.84
CA ASN A 86 -1.23 3.81 -4.54
C ASN A 86 -1.53 4.72 -5.75
N ARG A 87 -0.50 5.25 -6.41
CA ARG A 87 -0.68 6.03 -7.64
C ARG A 87 -1.38 5.22 -8.74
N LYS A 88 -1.00 3.95 -8.92
CA LYS A 88 -1.65 3.07 -9.90
C LYS A 88 -3.10 2.79 -9.54
N ASN A 89 -3.41 2.57 -8.26
CA ASN A 89 -4.78 2.42 -7.79
C ASN A 89 -5.62 3.67 -8.05
N ASP A 90 -5.10 4.85 -7.76
CA ASP A 90 -5.78 6.12 -8.04
C ASP A 90 -6.05 6.29 -9.54
N LEU A 91 -5.05 5.99 -10.39
CA LEU A 91 -5.21 6.03 -11.84
C LEU A 91 -6.27 5.04 -12.34
N LEU A 92 -6.29 3.82 -11.80
CA LEU A 92 -7.28 2.81 -12.15
C LEU A 92 -8.70 3.25 -11.74
N GLN A 93 -8.86 3.82 -10.54
CA GLN A 93 -10.14 4.36 -10.10
C GLN A 93 -10.62 5.50 -10.99
N ASN A 94 -9.75 6.46 -11.31
CA ASN A 94 -10.08 7.55 -12.23
C ASN A 94 -10.49 7.01 -13.61
N THR A 95 -9.80 5.99 -14.10
CA THR A 95 -10.13 5.35 -15.39
C THR A 95 -11.49 4.64 -15.33
N ILE A 96 -11.80 3.95 -14.23
CA ILE A 96 -13.11 3.32 -14.01
C ILE A 96 -14.20 4.40 -13.99
N ASP A 97 -13.98 5.50 -13.30
CA ASP A 97 -14.94 6.61 -13.20
C ASP A 97 -15.17 7.26 -14.57
N GLU A 98 -14.12 7.49 -15.36
CA GLU A 98 -14.22 7.99 -16.72
C GLU A 98 -15.00 7.04 -17.64
N LEU A 99 -14.67 5.75 -17.62
CA LEU A 99 -15.39 4.74 -18.40
C LEU A 99 -16.86 4.63 -17.98
N THR A 100 -17.13 4.73 -16.68
CA THR A 100 -18.49 4.69 -16.13
C THR A 100 -19.28 5.92 -16.56
N LYS A 101 -18.70 7.11 -16.43
CA LYS A 101 -19.30 8.37 -16.87
C LYS A 101 -19.58 8.37 -18.37
N ALA A 102 -18.65 7.90 -19.18
CA ALA A 102 -18.84 7.75 -20.63
C ALA A 102 -19.96 6.75 -20.97
N ARG A 103 -20.03 5.63 -20.24
CA ARG A 103 -21.09 4.61 -20.44
C ARG A 103 -22.47 5.14 -20.05
N VAL A 104 -22.58 5.86 -18.94
CA VAL A 104 -23.83 6.50 -18.49
C VAL A 104 -24.25 7.56 -19.51
N SER A 105 -23.32 8.40 -19.97
CA SER A 105 -23.60 9.41 -20.99
C SER A 105 -24.13 8.80 -22.29
N LYS A 106 -23.49 7.75 -22.81
CA LYS A 106 -23.97 7.04 -24.01
C LYS A 106 -25.37 6.46 -23.82
N LYS A 107 -25.65 5.83 -22.67
CA LYS A 107 -26.98 5.29 -22.36
C LYS A 107 -28.04 6.40 -22.29
N ALA A 108 -27.73 7.55 -21.67
CA ALA A 108 -28.64 8.68 -21.59
C ALA A 108 -29.00 9.21 -22.99
N THR A 109 -28.02 9.37 -23.87
CA THR A 109 -28.25 9.80 -25.27
C THR A 109 -29.16 8.84 -26.02
N THR A 110 -28.97 7.53 -25.88
CA THR A 110 -29.85 6.54 -26.51
C THR A 110 -31.28 6.62 -26.00
N ILE A 111 -31.47 6.81 -24.70
CA ILE A 111 -32.82 6.96 -24.10
C ILE A 111 -33.48 8.24 -24.61
N VAL A 112 -32.76 9.35 -24.64
CA VAL A 112 -33.27 10.64 -25.16
C VAL A 112 -33.64 10.52 -26.64
N LEU A 113 -32.81 9.85 -27.45
CA LEU A 113 -33.11 9.62 -28.87
C LEU A 113 -34.37 8.76 -29.05
N MET A 114 -34.51 7.68 -28.28
CA MET A 114 -35.70 6.82 -28.29
C MET A 114 -36.96 7.60 -27.90
N ALA A 115 -36.87 8.43 -26.86
CA ALA A 115 -37.98 9.28 -26.44
C ALA A 115 -38.35 10.31 -27.51
N ALA A 116 -37.36 10.93 -28.17
CA ALA A 116 -37.58 11.88 -29.26
C ALA A 116 -38.30 11.22 -30.46
N ILE A 117 -37.88 10.01 -30.84
CA ILE A 117 -38.53 9.25 -31.92
C ILE A 117 -39.98 8.92 -31.55
N LEU A 118 -40.23 8.46 -30.33
CA LEU A 118 -41.58 8.15 -29.86
C LEU A 118 -42.49 9.38 -29.84
N LEU A 119 -42.00 10.50 -29.31
CA LEU A 119 -42.74 11.76 -29.30
C LEU A 119 -43.04 12.26 -30.72
N PHE A 120 -42.10 12.11 -31.65
CA PHE A 120 -42.30 12.47 -33.05
C PHE A 120 -43.44 11.66 -33.69
N LEU A 121 -43.47 10.35 -33.48
CA LEU A 121 -44.54 9.49 -34.00
C LEU A 121 -45.92 9.86 -33.43
N VAL A 122 -46.00 10.11 -32.12
CA VAL A 122 -47.26 10.54 -31.48
C VAL A 122 -47.74 11.86 -32.06
N SER A 123 -46.82 12.80 -32.27
CA SER A 123 -47.12 14.09 -32.91
C SER A 123 -47.66 13.89 -34.34
N GLU A 124 -46.97 13.12 -35.18
CA GLU A 124 -47.41 12.81 -36.56
C GLU A 124 -48.82 12.20 -36.62
N VAL A 125 -49.11 11.26 -35.72
CA VAL A 125 -50.44 10.63 -35.64
C VAL A 125 -51.51 11.65 -35.24
N PHE A 126 -51.21 12.54 -34.30
CA PHE A 126 -52.14 13.59 -33.88
C PHE A 126 -52.44 14.59 -35.01
N TRP A 127 -51.39 15.04 -35.72
CA TRP A 127 -51.53 15.95 -36.85
C TRP A 127 -52.29 15.30 -38.02
N SER A 128 -52.00 14.04 -38.34
CA SER A 128 -52.69 13.32 -39.42
C SER A 128 -54.17 13.06 -39.13
N LEU A 129 -54.52 12.64 -37.90
CA LEU A 129 -55.91 12.52 -37.46
C LEU A 129 -56.65 13.85 -37.54
N SER A 130 -56.02 14.94 -37.08
CA SER A 130 -56.59 16.29 -37.16
C SER A 130 -56.83 16.71 -38.62
N TRP A 131 -55.89 16.44 -39.52
CA TRP A 131 -56.02 16.73 -40.95
C TRP A 131 -57.16 15.94 -41.60
N ILE A 132 -57.30 14.65 -41.27
CA ILE A 132 -58.39 13.80 -41.78
C ILE A 132 -59.75 14.34 -41.32
N LEU A 133 -59.89 14.69 -40.04
CA LEU A 133 -61.14 15.24 -39.50
C LEU A 133 -61.52 16.56 -40.17
N ILE A 134 -60.54 17.46 -40.37
CA ILE A 134 -60.75 18.74 -41.06
C ILE A 134 -61.14 18.49 -42.53
N SER A 135 -60.41 17.62 -43.25
CA SER A 135 -60.69 17.30 -44.65
C SER A 135 -62.09 16.72 -44.85
N THR A 136 -62.52 15.84 -43.95
CA THR A 136 -63.87 15.25 -43.98
C THR A 136 -64.96 16.31 -43.79
N ARG A 137 -64.73 17.25 -42.86
CA ARG A 137 -65.64 18.37 -42.60
C ARG A 137 -65.75 19.32 -43.79
N PHE A 138 -64.62 19.64 -44.44
CA PHE A 138 -64.60 20.46 -45.66
C PHE A 138 -65.27 19.77 -46.85
N TYR A 139 -65.05 18.47 -47.07
CA TYR A 139 -65.68 17.71 -48.15
C TYR A 139 -67.21 17.68 -48.01
N TYR A 140 -67.72 17.47 -46.79
CA TYR A 140 -69.16 17.48 -46.52
C TYR A 140 -69.79 18.84 -46.81
N GLN A 141 -69.15 19.93 -46.38
CA GLN A 141 -69.64 21.29 -46.60
C GLN A 141 -69.62 21.69 -48.08
N TYR A 142 -68.61 21.23 -48.83
CA TYR A 142 -68.52 21.44 -50.28
C TYR A 142 -69.60 20.68 -51.06
N CYS A 143 -69.85 19.41 -50.72
CA CYS A 143 -70.94 18.64 -51.33
C CYS A 143 -72.32 19.23 -51.02
N HIS A 144 -72.54 19.70 -49.78
CA HIS A 144 -73.79 20.33 -49.39
C HIS A 144 -74.06 21.64 -50.16
N GLN A 145 -73.06 22.50 -50.34
CA GLN A 145 -73.23 23.72 -51.16
C GLN A 145 -73.48 23.42 -52.64
N ARG A 146 -72.88 22.35 -53.19
CA ARG A 146 -73.08 21.95 -54.58
C ARG A 146 -74.47 21.35 -54.81
N LEU A 147 -75.00 20.56 -53.88
CA LEU A 147 -76.36 20.02 -53.94
C LEU A 147 -77.43 21.12 -53.86
N TYR A 148 -77.19 22.15 -53.03
CA TYR A 148 -78.10 23.30 -52.89
C TYR A 148 -78.17 24.15 -54.17
N ARG A 149 -77.05 24.31 -54.89
CA ARG A 149 -77.07 25.00 -56.20
C ARG A 149 -77.80 24.22 -57.29
N ILE A 150 -77.69 22.88 -57.30
CA ILE A 150 -78.36 22.04 -58.30
C ILE A 150 -79.89 22.04 -58.09
N THR A 151 -80.35 22.06 -56.84
CA THR A 151 -81.79 22.12 -56.51
C THR A 151 -82.39 23.51 -56.73
N ALA A 152 -81.62 24.58 -56.51
CA ALA A 152 -82.05 25.96 -56.80
C ALA A 152 -82.12 26.30 -58.30
N GLN A 153 -81.50 25.53 -59.19
CA GLN A 153 -81.64 25.67 -60.66
C GLN A 153 -82.79 24.84 -61.25
N ALA A 154 -83.46 24.01 -60.44
CA ALA A 154 -84.55 23.12 -60.86
C ALA A 154 -85.95 23.65 -60.52
N HIS A 155 -86.04 24.88 -59.99
CA HIS A 155 -87.28 25.64 -59.76
C HIS A 155 -87.27 26.91 -60.61
#